data_AF-A0A935ZKC9-F1
#
_entry.id   AF-A0A935ZKC9-F1
#
_cell.length_a   1.000
_cell.length_b   1.000
_cell.length_c   1.000
_cell.angle_alpha   90.00
_cell.angle_beta   90.00
_cell.angle_gamma   90.00
#
_symmetry.space_group_name_H-M   'P 1'
#
loop_
_entity.id
_entity.type
_entity.pdbx_description
1 polymer ?
#
loop_
_entity_poly.entity_id
_entity_poly.type
_entity_poly.pdbx_seq_one_letter_code
_entity_poly.pdbx_strand_id
1 'polypeptide(L)'
;MAIRRRADLKTGTTCNSNCVFCVIGDHLFTGDRSTQACIDELRASRATCVDVVFTGAEVSIRPDFLQLVRAARALGYENIQIQTNGRMFAYREFCERTIAAGANEFSPSIHGHEAKLHDGLTRAPGSFAQIVRAIEHLVALQQRVVCNTVITKQNARHLPALAQLLVELGVAQFQLAFPHPTGHAATYFNGVVPRMSEIAGFVHEALAVGRAGGVACMAEAMPFCMMQGHASAVAELHIPATEIVYDGYVVPDYRDDRVARGKRRFVQCASCRFEPICEGPWREYPERLGGDEFQPIAGARVIDTAVVLDPRFDMLGEPAPALADVRWSAPMTAVCFVPEAGSPGCTAQLCSTVARREALVAAGLAVVVVAPQPDDVLVAWARRHDADARMTSDPDGALARAWRAWDHGPRRSSYLVDARGRVAHVVVEVDTNAHAAQLLDACARLQAPARALGPAPDLVTLRRPASAAAGPR
;
A
#
# COMPACT_ATOMS: atom_id res chain seq x y z
N MET A 1 2.13 9.60 19.79
CA MET A 1 0.95 8.71 19.93
C MET A 1 1.45 7.32 20.26
N ALA A 2 0.82 6.60 21.20
CA ALA A 2 1.14 5.19 21.41
C ALA A 2 0.87 4.39 20.12
N ILE A 3 1.75 3.45 19.77
CA ILE A 3 1.56 2.60 18.60
C ILE A 3 0.29 1.77 18.82
N ARG A 4 -0.69 1.90 17.92
CA ARG A 4 -1.90 1.08 17.91
C ARG A 4 -1.50 -0.36 17.57
N ARG A 5 -1.73 -1.30 18.48
CA ARG A 5 -1.38 -2.72 18.33
C ARG A 5 -2.63 -3.57 18.18
N ARG A 6 -2.54 -4.59 17.32
CA ARG A 6 -3.60 -5.54 17.01
C ARG A 6 -3.21 -6.94 17.44
N ALA A 7 -4.14 -7.68 18.04
CA ALA A 7 -4.00 -9.13 18.24
C ALA A 7 -4.59 -9.88 17.04
N ASP A 8 -3.91 -10.92 16.55
CA ASP A 8 -4.46 -11.88 15.59
C ASP A 8 -4.84 -13.17 16.31
N LEU A 9 -6.12 -13.29 16.64
CA LEU A 9 -6.67 -14.45 17.32
C LEU A 9 -7.03 -15.53 16.30
N LYS A 10 -6.17 -16.54 16.19
CA LYS A 10 -6.45 -17.76 15.42
C LYS A 10 -7.33 -18.69 16.23
N THR A 11 -8.57 -18.92 15.78
CA THR A 11 -9.57 -19.68 16.54
C THR A 11 -9.58 -21.18 16.24
N GLY A 12 -9.10 -21.61 15.08
CA GLY A 12 -9.11 -23.02 14.70
C GLY A 12 -8.68 -23.26 13.26
N THR A 13 -8.98 -24.45 12.75
CA THR A 13 -8.63 -24.87 11.38
C THR A 13 -9.82 -25.40 10.57
N THR A 14 -11.04 -25.36 11.13
CA THR A 14 -12.26 -25.77 10.43
C THR A 14 -12.73 -24.69 9.46
N CYS A 15 -13.02 -25.08 8.20
CA CYS A 15 -13.49 -24.17 7.16
C CYS A 15 -14.60 -24.80 6.33
N ASN A 16 -15.58 -24.02 5.89
CA ASN A 16 -16.58 -24.49 4.92
C ASN A 16 -16.10 -24.33 3.46
N SER A 17 -14.91 -23.76 3.22
CA SER A 17 -14.26 -23.61 1.91
C SER A 17 -12.93 -24.38 1.86
N ASN A 18 -12.42 -24.66 0.67
CA ASN A 18 -11.20 -25.46 0.49
C ASN A 18 -10.27 -24.82 -0.54
N CYS A 19 -9.90 -23.55 -0.35
CA CYS A 19 -9.21 -22.76 -1.37
C CYS A 19 -7.88 -23.39 -1.83
N VAL A 20 -7.60 -23.32 -3.13
CA VAL A 20 -6.37 -23.88 -3.76
C VAL A 20 -5.08 -23.14 -3.38
N PHE A 21 -5.19 -22.00 -2.72
CA PHE A 21 -4.06 -21.17 -2.26
C PHE A 21 -4.01 -21.02 -0.74
N CYS A 22 -4.84 -21.77 0.01
CA CYS A 22 -4.90 -21.63 1.47
C CYS A 22 -3.54 -21.94 2.11
N VAL A 23 -3.00 -20.99 2.88
CA VAL A 23 -1.69 -21.10 3.54
C VAL A 23 -1.64 -22.15 4.64
N ILE A 24 -2.80 -22.54 5.19
CA ILE A 24 -2.94 -23.63 6.17
C ILE A 24 -3.60 -24.88 5.57
N GLY A 25 -3.59 -25.02 4.24
CA GLY A 25 -4.31 -26.10 3.54
C GLY A 25 -3.99 -27.51 4.04
N ASP A 26 -2.75 -27.73 4.46
CA ASP A 26 -2.20 -28.95 5.07
C ASP A 26 -2.63 -29.17 6.53
N HIS A 27 -3.14 -28.14 7.19
CA HIS A 27 -3.61 -28.17 8.57
C HIS A 27 -5.12 -27.97 8.70
N LEU A 28 -5.85 -27.83 7.59
CA LEU A 28 -7.31 -27.73 7.63
C LEU A 28 -7.91 -28.96 8.30
N PHE A 29 -8.98 -28.74 9.07
CA PHE A 29 -9.74 -29.80 9.74
C PHE A 29 -8.97 -30.61 10.80
N THR A 30 -7.87 -30.06 11.31
CA THR A 30 -7.11 -30.66 12.43
C THR A 30 -7.75 -30.38 13.80
N GLY A 31 -8.66 -29.41 13.87
CA GLY A 31 -9.46 -29.13 15.06
C GLY A 31 -9.50 -27.64 15.40
N ASP A 32 -10.54 -27.27 16.14
CA ASP A 32 -10.75 -25.92 16.61
C ASP A 32 -10.27 -25.77 18.06
N ARG A 33 -9.73 -24.60 18.41
CA ARG A 33 -9.36 -24.32 19.80
C ARG A 33 -10.60 -24.23 20.68
N SER A 34 -10.44 -24.59 21.95
CA SER A 34 -11.51 -24.45 22.92
C SER A 34 -11.89 -22.98 23.12
N THR A 35 -13.17 -22.72 23.39
CA THR A 35 -13.70 -21.38 23.69
C THR A 35 -12.89 -20.70 24.80
N GLN A 36 -12.55 -21.46 25.84
CA GLN A 36 -11.80 -20.96 26.98
C GLN A 36 -10.38 -20.51 26.58
N ALA A 37 -9.68 -21.31 25.78
CA ALA A 37 -8.33 -20.95 25.31
C ALA A 37 -8.34 -19.67 24.46
N CYS A 38 -9.36 -19.47 23.62
CA CYS A 38 -9.51 -18.23 22.87
C CYS A 38 -9.79 -17.02 23.77
N ILE A 39 -10.65 -17.17 24.78
CA ILE A 39 -10.95 -16.09 25.75
C ILE A 39 -9.73 -15.73 26.60
N ASP A 40 -8.95 -16.72 27.02
CA ASP A 40 -7.75 -16.48 27.81
C ASP A 40 -6.67 -15.75 27.01
N GLU A 41 -6.50 -16.09 25.73
CA GLU A 41 -5.63 -15.34 24.82
C GLU A 41 -6.14 -13.91 24.61
N LEU A 42 -7.43 -13.72 24.33
CA LEU A 42 -8.03 -12.39 24.21
C LEU A 42 -7.74 -11.53 25.44
N ARG A 43 -7.85 -12.10 26.65
CA ARG A 43 -7.56 -11.40 27.91
C ARG A 43 -6.07 -11.05 28.02
N ALA A 44 -5.18 -11.99 27.69
CA ALA A 44 -3.74 -11.77 27.73
C ALA A 44 -3.30 -10.69 26.73
N SER A 45 -3.68 -10.82 25.46
CA SER A 45 -3.34 -9.87 24.40
C SER A 45 -3.92 -8.48 24.62
N ARG A 46 -5.03 -8.35 25.35
CA ARG A 46 -5.63 -7.04 25.65
C ARG A 46 -4.71 -6.14 26.48
N ALA A 47 -3.75 -6.72 27.20
CA ALA A 47 -2.76 -5.96 27.96
C ALA A 47 -1.87 -5.08 27.06
N THR A 48 -1.66 -5.48 25.80
CA THR A 48 -0.77 -4.80 24.84
C THR A 48 -1.49 -4.33 23.58
N CYS A 49 -2.61 -4.96 23.23
CA CYS A 49 -3.37 -4.71 22.02
C CYS A 49 -4.68 -3.97 22.32
N VAL A 50 -5.04 -3.02 21.45
CA VAL A 50 -6.32 -2.28 21.51
C VAL A 50 -7.29 -2.75 20.43
N ASP A 51 -6.78 -3.40 19.40
CA ASP A 51 -7.56 -4.00 18.31
C ASP A 51 -7.38 -5.53 18.31
N VAL A 52 -8.36 -6.24 17.75
CA VAL A 52 -8.25 -7.68 17.50
C VAL A 52 -8.83 -8.03 16.14
N VAL A 53 -8.15 -8.92 15.42
CA VAL A 53 -8.70 -9.61 14.25
C VAL A 53 -8.95 -11.07 14.61
N PHE A 54 -10.16 -11.54 14.31
CA PHE A 54 -10.54 -12.94 14.41
C PHE A 54 -10.20 -13.64 13.10
N THR A 55 -9.38 -14.69 13.18
CA THR A 55 -8.92 -15.50 12.04
C THR A 55 -9.05 -17.00 12.35
N GLY A 56 -8.73 -17.85 11.36
CA GLY A 56 -8.61 -19.30 11.49
C GLY A 56 -9.93 -20.09 11.53
N ALA A 57 -10.07 -21.19 10.79
CA ALA A 57 -9.94 -21.07 9.34
C ALA A 57 -11.14 -20.26 8.84
N GLU A 58 -12.37 -20.72 9.10
CA GLU A 58 -13.56 -19.88 9.03
C GLU A 58 -14.16 -19.69 10.42
N VAL A 59 -13.94 -18.53 11.03
CA VAL A 59 -14.39 -18.26 12.40
C VAL A 59 -15.93 -18.19 12.51
N SER A 60 -16.62 -17.76 11.45
CA SER A 60 -18.07 -17.50 11.49
C SER A 60 -18.93 -18.77 11.57
N ILE A 61 -18.37 -19.95 11.27
CA ILE A 61 -19.09 -21.23 11.37
C ILE A 61 -18.97 -21.87 12.76
N ARG A 62 -18.16 -21.30 13.66
CA ARG A 62 -18.03 -21.83 15.02
C ARG A 62 -19.32 -21.63 15.82
N PRO A 63 -19.80 -22.65 16.56
CA PRO A 63 -20.98 -22.52 17.42
C PRO A 63 -20.86 -21.41 18.48
N ASP A 64 -19.64 -21.17 18.99
CA ASP A 64 -19.33 -20.18 20.02
C ASP A 64 -18.88 -18.82 19.45
N PHE A 65 -18.95 -18.59 18.13
CA PHE A 65 -18.43 -17.39 17.48
C PHE A 65 -18.91 -16.09 18.14
N LEU A 66 -20.23 -15.94 18.31
CA LEU A 66 -20.80 -14.73 18.91
C LEU A 66 -20.41 -14.56 20.38
N GLN A 67 -20.12 -15.64 21.10
CA GLN A 67 -19.60 -15.57 22.48
C GLN A 67 -18.19 -14.97 22.48
N LEU A 68 -17.34 -15.39 21.54
CA LEU A 68 -15.98 -14.85 21.42
C LEU A 68 -15.97 -13.36 21.05
N VAL A 69 -16.82 -12.94 20.11
CA VAL A 69 -16.97 -11.52 19.75
C VAL A 69 -17.43 -10.69 20.95
N ARG A 70 -18.44 -11.17 21.71
CA ARG A 70 -18.88 -10.52 22.95
C ARG A 70 -17.78 -10.45 24.01
N ALA A 71 -16.97 -11.49 24.14
CA ALA A 71 -15.84 -11.51 25.08
C ALA A 71 -14.80 -10.44 24.71
N ALA A 72 -14.43 -10.32 23.42
CA ALA A 72 -13.54 -9.24 22.97
C ALA A 72 -14.15 -7.85 23.26
N ARG A 73 -15.44 -7.65 22.99
CA ARG A 73 -16.11 -6.39 23.30
C ARG A 73 -16.09 -6.07 24.80
N ALA A 74 -16.37 -7.06 25.66
CA ALA A 74 -16.36 -6.90 27.11
C ALA A 74 -14.96 -6.62 27.67
N LEU A 75 -13.90 -7.14 27.03
CA LEU A 75 -12.51 -6.83 27.34
C LEU A 75 -12.08 -5.43 26.87
N GLY A 76 -12.93 -4.71 26.13
CA GLY A 76 -12.68 -3.34 25.71
C GLY A 76 -11.75 -3.22 24.50
N TYR A 77 -11.75 -4.20 23.59
CA TYR A 77 -11.17 -4.02 22.26
C TYR A 77 -11.99 -2.96 21.49
N GLU A 78 -11.28 -2.03 20.82
CA GLU A 78 -11.89 -0.92 20.09
C GLU A 78 -12.27 -1.33 18.68
N ASN A 79 -11.33 -1.89 17.91
CA ASN A 79 -11.61 -2.52 16.62
C ASN A 79 -11.67 -4.03 16.79
N ILE A 80 -12.79 -4.62 16.39
CA ILE A 80 -13.04 -6.06 16.39
C ILE A 80 -13.30 -6.47 14.94
N GLN A 81 -12.22 -6.84 14.26
CA GLN A 81 -12.22 -7.21 12.86
C GLN A 81 -12.53 -8.69 12.66
N ILE A 82 -13.40 -9.03 11.72
CA ILE A 82 -13.73 -10.42 11.36
C ILE A 82 -13.16 -10.75 9.98
N GLN A 83 -12.09 -11.55 9.92
CA GLN A 83 -11.61 -12.12 8.66
C GLN A 83 -12.42 -13.37 8.31
N THR A 84 -13.00 -13.40 7.11
CA THR A 84 -13.98 -14.44 6.74
C THR A 84 -14.00 -14.68 5.23
N ASN A 85 -14.45 -15.87 4.81
CA ASN A 85 -14.88 -16.15 3.45
C ASN A 85 -16.31 -15.64 3.17
N GLY A 86 -16.96 -15.07 4.18
CA GLY A 86 -18.23 -14.33 4.15
C GLY A 86 -19.48 -15.15 3.87
N ARG A 87 -19.39 -16.48 3.76
CA ARG A 87 -20.57 -17.30 3.42
C ARG A 87 -21.69 -17.23 4.45
N MET A 88 -21.35 -17.14 5.74
CA MET A 88 -22.34 -16.94 6.81
C MET A 88 -22.95 -15.53 6.80
N PHE A 89 -22.21 -14.54 6.30
CA PHE A 89 -22.68 -13.16 6.19
C PHE A 89 -23.63 -12.94 5.00
N ALA A 90 -23.82 -13.95 4.15
CA ALA A 90 -24.91 -13.97 3.17
C ALA A 90 -26.31 -13.95 3.83
N TYR A 91 -26.40 -14.26 5.13
CA TYR A 91 -27.63 -14.18 5.92
C TYR A 91 -27.65 -12.87 6.72
N ARG A 92 -28.58 -11.96 6.38
CA ARG A 92 -28.64 -10.61 6.99
C ARG A 92 -28.78 -10.63 8.51
N GLU A 93 -29.60 -11.53 9.06
CA GLU A 93 -29.77 -11.69 10.51
C GLU A 93 -28.46 -12.05 11.20
N PHE A 94 -27.60 -12.85 10.55
CA PHE A 94 -26.29 -13.19 11.09
C PHE A 94 -25.40 -11.95 11.16
N CYS A 95 -25.38 -11.10 10.12
CA CYS A 95 -24.67 -9.82 10.15
C CYS A 95 -25.10 -8.96 11.34
N GLU A 96 -26.42 -8.77 11.52
CA GLU A 96 -26.98 -7.96 12.60
C GLU A 96 -26.60 -8.49 13.98
N ARG A 97 -26.67 -9.82 14.18
CA ARG A 97 -26.26 -10.47 15.43
C ARG A 97 -24.76 -10.35 15.69
N THR A 98 -23.93 -10.41 14.66
CA THR A 98 -22.48 -10.23 14.80
C THR A 98 -22.10 -8.78 15.13
N ILE A 99 -22.75 -7.81 14.49
CA ILE A 99 -22.60 -6.38 14.82
C ILE A 99 -23.05 -6.12 16.26
N ALA A 100 -24.23 -6.61 16.65
CA ALA A 100 -24.75 -6.47 18.01
C ALA A 100 -23.86 -7.15 19.07
N ALA A 101 -23.12 -8.21 18.70
CA ALA A 101 -22.13 -8.83 19.58
C ALA A 101 -20.88 -7.96 19.80
N GLY A 102 -20.60 -7.01 18.90
CA GLY A 102 -19.54 -6.01 19.05
C GLY A 102 -18.56 -5.92 17.88
N ALA A 103 -18.71 -6.73 16.82
CA ALA A 103 -17.87 -6.61 15.62
C ALA A 103 -18.17 -5.30 14.87
N ASN A 104 -17.13 -4.64 14.35
CA ASN A 104 -17.25 -3.33 13.70
C ASN A 104 -16.36 -3.14 12.47
N GLU A 105 -15.56 -4.13 12.10
CA GLU A 105 -14.85 -4.18 10.82
C GLU A 105 -14.92 -5.60 10.25
N PHE A 106 -15.17 -5.72 8.95
CA PHE A 106 -15.36 -7.01 8.29
C PHE A 106 -14.41 -7.14 7.13
N SER A 107 -13.72 -8.27 7.06
CA SER A 107 -12.72 -8.55 6.03
C SER A 107 -13.08 -9.80 5.20
N PRO A 108 -14.10 -9.69 4.33
CA PRO A 108 -14.50 -10.77 3.42
C PRO A 108 -13.45 -11.03 2.34
N SER A 109 -13.14 -12.30 2.09
CA SER A 109 -12.18 -12.71 1.06
C SER A 109 -12.88 -13.09 -0.25
N ILE A 110 -12.62 -12.32 -1.32
CA ILE A 110 -13.21 -12.52 -2.66
C ILE A 110 -12.10 -12.63 -3.71
N HIS A 111 -12.14 -13.70 -4.50
CA HIS A 111 -11.00 -14.11 -5.34
C HIS A 111 -11.26 -14.08 -6.85
N GLY A 112 -12.44 -13.63 -7.27
CA GLY A 112 -12.83 -13.54 -8.68
C GLY A 112 -14.03 -12.62 -8.84
N HIS A 113 -14.15 -12.03 -10.02
CA HIS A 113 -15.23 -11.11 -10.40
C HIS A 113 -16.51 -11.83 -10.85
N GLU A 114 -16.47 -13.16 -10.95
CA GLU A 114 -17.59 -14.01 -11.36
C GLU A 114 -17.59 -15.35 -10.62
N ALA A 115 -18.74 -16.03 -10.62
CA ALA A 115 -18.96 -17.28 -9.92
C ALA A 115 -18.00 -18.38 -10.35
N LYS A 116 -17.82 -18.59 -11.66
CA LYS A 116 -16.95 -19.67 -12.19
C LYS A 116 -15.52 -19.55 -11.64
N LEU A 117 -14.96 -18.34 -11.67
CA LEU A 117 -13.60 -18.09 -11.22
C LEU A 117 -13.48 -18.19 -9.70
N HIS A 118 -14.34 -17.50 -8.97
CA HIS A 118 -14.28 -17.47 -7.51
C HIS A 118 -14.54 -18.86 -6.91
N ASP A 119 -15.64 -19.53 -7.30
CA ASP A 119 -16.02 -20.84 -6.77
C ASP A 119 -14.99 -21.93 -7.12
N GLY A 120 -14.39 -21.85 -8.31
CA GLY A 120 -13.32 -22.75 -8.72
C GLY A 120 -12.06 -22.60 -7.86
N LEU A 121 -11.72 -21.36 -7.48
CA LEU A 121 -10.59 -21.06 -6.62
C LEU A 121 -10.81 -21.45 -5.16
N THR A 122 -12.03 -21.24 -4.63
CA THR A 122 -12.42 -21.62 -3.25
C THR A 122 -12.78 -23.10 -3.12
N ARG A 123 -13.00 -23.79 -4.26
CA ARG A 123 -13.56 -25.14 -4.35
C ARG A 123 -14.87 -25.28 -3.55
N ALA A 124 -15.70 -24.23 -3.59
CA ALA A 124 -16.96 -24.15 -2.87
C ALA A 124 -18.06 -23.59 -3.79
N PRO A 125 -18.87 -24.44 -4.44
CA PRO A 125 -19.96 -23.98 -5.30
C PRO A 125 -20.93 -23.04 -4.57
N GLY A 126 -21.31 -21.95 -5.23
CA GLY A 126 -22.17 -20.90 -4.72
C GLY A 126 -21.47 -19.89 -3.82
N SER A 127 -20.16 -20.02 -3.54
CA SER A 127 -19.48 -19.11 -2.61
C SER A 127 -19.40 -17.67 -3.14
N PHE A 128 -19.32 -17.46 -4.45
CA PHE A 128 -19.36 -16.12 -5.06
C PHE A 128 -20.67 -15.39 -4.77
N ALA A 129 -21.80 -16.05 -5.02
CA ALA A 129 -23.11 -15.43 -4.77
C ALA A 129 -23.28 -15.09 -3.28
N GLN A 130 -22.77 -15.96 -2.39
CA GLN A 130 -22.81 -15.73 -0.95
C GLN A 130 -21.92 -14.55 -0.52
N ILE A 131 -20.68 -14.46 -1.03
CA ILE A 131 -19.76 -13.39 -0.63
C ILE A 131 -20.18 -12.02 -1.17
N VAL A 132 -20.71 -11.96 -2.39
CA VAL A 132 -21.26 -10.70 -2.94
C VAL A 132 -22.42 -10.23 -2.06
N ARG A 133 -23.37 -11.11 -1.75
CA ARG A 133 -24.49 -10.80 -0.87
C ARG A 133 -24.06 -10.39 0.54
N ALA A 134 -23.00 -11.02 1.06
CA ALA A 134 -22.42 -10.64 2.34
C ALA A 134 -21.88 -9.21 2.34
N ILE A 135 -21.13 -8.84 1.30
CA ILE A 135 -20.60 -7.48 1.13
C ILE A 135 -21.76 -6.48 1.02
N GLU A 136 -22.76 -6.75 0.19
CA GLU A 136 -23.96 -5.90 0.05
C GLU A 136 -24.67 -5.68 1.39
N HIS A 137 -24.91 -6.75 2.17
CA HIS A 137 -25.53 -6.63 3.48
C HIS A 137 -24.69 -5.79 4.44
N LEU A 138 -23.38 -6.01 4.52
CA LEU A 138 -22.50 -5.31 5.46
C LEU A 138 -22.35 -3.82 5.10
N VAL A 139 -22.23 -3.50 3.81
CA VAL A 139 -22.21 -2.12 3.31
C VAL A 139 -23.55 -1.43 3.57
N ALA A 140 -24.68 -2.09 3.32
CA ALA A 140 -26.01 -1.55 3.62
C ALA A 140 -26.25 -1.34 5.13
N LEU A 141 -25.58 -2.12 5.99
CA LEU A 141 -25.55 -1.95 7.44
C LEU A 141 -24.48 -0.93 7.91
N GLN A 142 -23.93 -0.14 6.98
CA GLN A 142 -22.94 0.91 7.23
C GLN A 142 -21.67 0.41 7.94
N GLN A 143 -21.30 -0.86 7.73
CA GLN A 143 -20.10 -1.42 8.30
C GLN A 143 -18.89 -1.15 7.41
N ARG A 144 -17.71 -1.05 8.03
CA ARG A 144 -16.45 -0.94 7.30
C ARG A 144 -16.08 -2.31 6.71
N VAL A 145 -16.13 -2.42 5.38
CA VAL A 145 -15.78 -3.65 4.65
C VAL A 145 -14.42 -3.49 3.97
N VAL A 146 -13.49 -4.38 4.30
CA VAL A 146 -12.11 -4.41 3.81
C VAL A 146 -11.84 -5.76 3.11
N CYS A 147 -11.96 -5.81 1.79
CA CYS A 147 -11.86 -7.06 1.06
C CYS A 147 -10.42 -7.54 0.87
N ASN A 148 -10.21 -8.86 0.93
CA ASN A 148 -8.92 -9.47 0.57
C ASN A 148 -9.06 -10.35 -0.68
N THR A 149 -8.05 -10.29 -1.55
CA THR A 149 -7.93 -11.12 -2.73
C THR A 149 -6.53 -11.73 -2.78
N VAL A 150 -6.43 -13.04 -2.65
CA VAL A 150 -5.19 -13.75 -3.00
C VAL A 150 -5.04 -13.80 -4.53
N ILE A 151 -3.92 -13.31 -5.04
CA ILE A 151 -3.58 -13.31 -6.46
C ILE A 151 -3.18 -14.73 -6.87
N THR A 152 -3.69 -15.20 -8.00
CA THR A 152 -3.37 -16.51 -8.58
C THR A 152 -3.18 -16.39 -10.08
N LYS A 153 -2.58 -17.40 -10.71
CA LYS A 153 -2.50 -17.48 -12.18
C LYS A 153 -3.87 -17.35 -12.84
N GLN A 154 -4.91 -17.89 -12.21
CA GLN A 154 -6.27 -17.94 -12.73
C GLN A 154 -6.97 -16.58 -12.67
N ASN A 155 -6.72 -15.77 -11.63
CA ASN A 155 -7.40 -14.49 -11.45
C ASN A 155 -6.58 -13.26 -11.84
N ALA A 156 -5.27 -13.38 -12.05
CA ALA A 156 -4.38 -12.23 -12.25
C ALA A 156 -4.86 -11.27 -13.35
N ARG A 157 -5.17 -11.79 -14.55
CA ARG A 157 -5.67 -10.98 -15.69
C ARG A 157 -7.05 -10.35 -15.44
N HIS A 158 -7.75 -10.80 -14.41
CA HIS A 158 -9.10 -10.38 -14.06
C HIS A 158 -9.14 -9.47 -12.82
N LEU A 159 -7.98 -9.11 -12.25
CA LEU A 159 -7.89 -8.20 -11.11
C LEU A 159 -8.54 -6.83 -11.40
N PRO A 160 -8.40 -6.22 -12.59
CA PRO A 160 -9.08 -4.94 -12.87
C PRO A 160 -10.61 -5.06 -12.82
N ALA A 161 -11.18 -6.13 -13.37
CA ALA A 161 -12.62 -6.39 -13.31
C ALA A 161 -13.10 -6.66 -11.88
N LEU A 162 -12.28 -7.36 -11.07
CA LEU A 162 -12.58 -7.56 -9.64
C LEU A 162 -12.52 -6.25 -8.85
N ALA A 163 -11.53 -5.39 -9.12
CA ALA A 163 -11.45 -4.07 -8.50
C ALA A 163 -12.68 -3.22 -8.85
N GLN A 164 -13.14 -3.26 -10.11
CA GLN A 164 -14.37 -2.57 -10.53
C GLN A 164 -15.59 -3.06 -9.74
N LEU A 165 -15.77 -4.38 -9.63
CA LEU A 165 -16.84 -4.97 -8.81
C LEU A 165 -16.77 -4.49 -7.35
N LEU A 166 -15.57 -4.46 -6.76
CA LEU A 166 -15.39 -4.02 -5.37
C LEU A 166 -15.73 -2.54 -5.17
N VAL A 167 -15.36 -1.68 -6.12
CA VAL A 167 -15.76 -0.26 -6.15
C VAL A 167 -17.28 -0.12 -6.23
N GLU A 168 -17.94 -0.86 -7.13
CA GLU A 168 -19.40 -0.84 -7.30
C GLU A 168 -20.14 -1.34 -6.05
N LEU A 169 -19.57 -2.32 -5.35
CA LEU A 169 -20.11 -2.83 -4.09
C LEU A 169 -19.94 -1.86 -2.91
N GLY A 170 -19.20 -0.76 -3.07
CA GLY A 170 -19.03 0.25 -2.04
C GLY A 170 -18.14 -0.17 -0.87
N VAL A 171 -17.14 -1.05 -1.13
CA VAL A 171 -16.19 -1.44 -0.08
C VAL A 171 -15.30 -0.26 0.32
N ALA A 172 -14.88 -0.22 1.59
CA ALA A 172 -14.02 0.85 2.09
C ALA A 172 -12.56 0.69 1.63
N GLN A 173 -12.13 -0.56 1.44
CA GLN A 173 -10.78 -0.90 1.04
C GLN A 173 -10.73 -2.28 0.38
N PHE A 174 -9.76 -2.52 -0.51
CA PHE A 174 -9.36 -3.87 -0.90
C PHE A 174 -7.85 -4.09 -0.90
N GLN A 175 -7.43 -5.33 -0.68
CA GLN A 175 -6.03 -5.74 -0.67
C GLN A 175 -5.80 -6.90 -1.64
N LEU A 176 -4.79 -6.76 -2.49
CA LEU A 176 -4.33 -7.77 -3.43
C LEU A 176 -3.09 -8.45 -2.85
N ALA A 177 -3.25 -9.65 -2.28
CA ALA A 177 -2.18 -10.36 -1.61
C ALA A 177 -1.49 -11.35 -2.55
N PHE A 178 -0.17 -11.19 -2.73
CA PHE A 178 0.61 -12.21 -3.40
C PHE A 178 0.66 -13.48 -2.52
N PRO A 179 0.41 -14.68 -3.10
CA PRO A 179 0.25 -15.90 -2.33
C PRO A 179 1.54 -16.27 -1.58
N HIS A 180 1.43 -16.53 -0.28
CA HIS A 180 2.51 -17.14 0.50
C HIS A 180 2.59 -18.64 0.14
N PRO A 181 3.72 -19.13 -0.42
CA PRO A 181 3.82 -20.52 -0.88
C PRO A 181 3.93 -21.58 0.25
N THR A 182 2.91 -21.64 1.09
CA THR A 182 2.69 -22.60 2.18
C THR A 182 1.34 -23.32 1.98
N GLY A 183 1.08 -24.42 2.70
CA GLY A 183 -0.16 -25.18 2.58
C GLY A 183 -0.51 -25.54 1.13
N HIS A 184 -1.76 -25.30 0.72
CA HIS A 184 -2.21 -25.57 -0.65
C HIS A 184 -1.50 -24.72 -1.71
N ALA A 185 -1.09 -23.48 -1.39
CA ALA A 185 -0.30 -22.69 -2.33
C ALA A 185 1.06 -23.33 -2.63
N ALA A 186 1.66 -24.02 -1.63
CA ALA A 186 2.86 -24.83 -1.83
C ALA A 186 2.57 -26.11 -2.64
N THR A 187 1.47 -26.80 -2.32
CA THR A 187 1.06 -28.05 -2.98
C THR A 187 0.77 -27.84 -4.47
N TYR A 188 0.03 -26.79 -4.80
CA TYR A 188 -0.43 -26.48 -6.16
C TYR A 188 0.39 -25.37 -6.83
N PHE A 189 1.61 -25.12 -6.34
CA PHE A 189 2.45 -23.97 -6.70
C PHE A 189 2.48 -23.67 -8.20
N ASN A 190 2.83 -24.66 -9.03
CA ASN A 190 2.95 -24.48 -10.48
C ASN A 190 1.64 -24.09 -11.16
N GLY A 191 0.50 -24.49 -10.59
CA GLY A 191 -0.84 -24.17 -11.11
C GLY A 191 -1.42 -22.89 -10.53
N VAL A 192 -0.94 -22.40 -9.38
CA VAL A 192 -1.60 -21.34 -8.61
C VAL A 192 -0.74 -20.09 -8.48
N VAL A 193 0.56 -20.22 -8.20
CA VAL A 193 1.46 -19.10 -7.90
C VAL A 193 2.04 -18.51 -9.20
N PRO A 194 1.67 -17.28 -9.60
CA PRO A 194 2.20 -16.65 -10.81
C PRO A 194 3.61 -16.11 -10.62
N ARG A 195 4.32 -15.78 -11.72
CA ARG A 195 5.47 -14.90 -11.60
C ARG A 195 5.03 -13.47 -11.30
N MET A 196 5.70 -12.79 -10.38
CA MET A 196 5.34 -11.40 -10.02
C MET A 196 5.44 -10.46 -11.22
N SER A 197 6.50 -10.58 -12.01
CA SER A 197 6.70 -9.76 -13.22
C SER A 197 5.60 -9.95 -14.27
N GLU A 198 5.01 -11.14 -14.37
CA GLU A 198 3.92 -11.44 -15.31
C GLU A 198 2.58 -10.82 -14.89
N ILE A 199 2.40 -10.53 -13.60
CA ILE A 199 1.11 -10.06 -13.05
C ILE A 199 1.14 -8.62 -12.54
N ALA A 200 2.32 -7.99 -12.45
CA ALA A 200 2.48 -6.63 -11.94
C ALA A 200 1.60 -5.61 -12.67
N GLY A 201 1.51 -5.69 -14.01
CA GLY A 201 0.65 -4.81 -14.80
C GLY A 201 -0.83 -4.89 -14.41
N PHE A 202 -1.37 -6.10 -14.25
CA PHE A 202 -2.76 -6.29 -13.84
C PHE A 202 -3.03 -5.82 -12.40
N VAL A 203 -2.03 -5.93 -11.51
CA VAL A 203 -2.10 -5.38 -10.17
C VAL A 203 -2.15 -3.85 -10.22
N HIS A 204 -1.28 -3.22 -11.02
CA HIS A 204 -1.26 -1.76 -11.19
C HIS A 204 -2.58 -1.23 -11.75
N GLU A 205 -3.12 -1.88 -12.78
CA GLU A 205 -4.43 -1.56 -13.35
C GLU A 205 -5.54 -1.67 -12.29
N ALA A 206 -5.57 -2.73 -11.50
CA ALA A 206 -6.55 -2.91 -10.43
C ALA A 206 -6.44 -1.81 -9.35
N LEU A 207 -5.22 -1.44 -8.95
CA LEU A 207 -4.99 -0.33 -8.01
C LEU A 207 -5.40 1.02 -8.61
N ALA A 208 -5.21 1.21 -9.92
CA ALA A 208 -5.68 2.42 -10.61
C ALA A 208 -7.22 2.51 -10.63
N VAL A 209 -7.92 1.39 -10.87
CA VAL A 209 -9.39 1.31 -10.76
C VAL A 209 -9.86 1.66 -9.35
N GLY A 210 -9.23 1.06 -8.32
CA GLY A 210 -9.56 1.37 -6.91
C GLY A 210 -9.41 2.85 -6.58
N ARG A 211 -8.28 3.46 -6.96
CA ARG A 211 -8.03 4.89 -6.76
C ARG A 211 -9.03 5.78 -7.50
N ALA A 212 -9.34 5.45 -8.76
CA ALA A 212 -10.33 6.21 -9.53
C ALA A 212 -11.72 6.15 -8.90
N GLY A 213 -12.07 5.02 -8.27
CA GLY A 213 -13.29 4.83 -7.49
C GLY A 213 -13.26 5.42 -6.07
N GLY A 214 -12.15 6.06 -5.65
CA GLY A 214 -12.01 6.59 -4.29
C GLY A 214 -11.87 5.52 -3.20
N VAL A 215 -11.53 4.27 -3.57
CA VAL A 215 -11.38 3.14 -2.65
C VAL A 215 -9.91 2.95 -2.30
N ALA A 216 -9.60 2.84 -1.01
CA ALA A 216 -8.25 2.55 -0.56
C ALA A 216 -7.82 1.15 -1.05
N CYS A 217 -6.64 1.04 -1.64
CA CYS A 217 -6.20 -0.22 -2.22
C CYS A 217 -4.69 -0.43 -2.06
N MET A 218 -4.30 -1.66 -1.77
CA MET A 218 -2.90 -2.03 -1.53
C MET A 218 -2.57 -3.41 -2.10
N ALA A 219 -1.29 -3.63 -2.38
CA ALA A 219 -0.74 -4.93 -2.76
C ALA A 219 0.17 -5.43 -1.64
N GLU A 220 -0.14 -6.61 -1.11
CA GLU A 220 0.65 -7.26 -0.06
C GLU A 220 1.65 -8.24 -0.67
N ALA A 221 2.84 -8.28 -0.09
CA ALA A 221 3.92 -9.18 -0.48
C ALA A 221 4.42 -8.98 -1.91
N MET A 222 4.20 -7.79 -2.46
CA MET A 222 4.78 -7.33 -3.72
C MET A 222 5.86 -6.28 -3.44
N PRO A 223 7.14 -6.55 -3.73
CA PRO A 223 8.22 -5.60 -3.44
C PRO A 223 8.18 -4.38 -4.35
N PHE A 224 8.84 -3.30 -3.95
CA PHE A 224 8.85 -2.01 -4.69
C PHE A 224 9.25 -2.12 -6.16
N CYS A 225 10.14 -3.04 -6.53
CA CYS A 225 10.53 -3.27 -7.92
C CYS A 225 9.37 -3.77 -8.81
N MET A 226 8.35 -4.38 -8.20
CA MET A 226 7.10 -4.81 -8.83
C MET A 226 5.97 -3.77 -8.70
N MET A 227 6.23 -2.65 -8.00
CA MET A 227 5.24 -1.64 -7.61
C MET A 227 5.67 -0.22 -8.02
N GLN A 228 6.41 -0.10 -9.14
CA GLN A 228 6.80 1.20 -9.69
C GLN A 228 5.55 2.02 -10.07
N GLY A 229 5.53 3.31 -9.74
CA GLY A 229 4.34 4.17 -9.84
C GLY A 229 3.24 3.89 -8.80
N HIS A 230 3.47 2.95 -7.90
CA HIS A 230 2.48 2.41 -6.95
C HIS A 230 3.12 2.08 -5.59
N ALA A 231 4.22 2.74 -5.25
CA ALA A 231 5.01 2.45 -4.06
C ALA A 231 4.22 2.72 -2.77
N SER A 232 3.37 3.74 -2.78
CA SER A 232 2.48 4.06 -1.65
C SER A 232 1.47 2.94 -1.36
N ALA A 233 1.18 2.08 -2.35
CA ALA A 233 0.24 0.97 -2.23
C ALA A 233 0.89 -0.34 -1.74
N VAL A 234 2.18 -0.36 -1.41
CA VAL A 234 2.82 -1.53 -0.79
C VAL A 234 2.25 -1.73 0.63
N ALA A 235 1.52 -2.82 0.85
CA ALA A 235 0.74 -3.03 2.07
C ALA A 235 1.61 -3.08 3.33
N GLU A 236 2.85 -3.58 3.23
CA GLU A 236 3.81 -3.64 4.34
C GLU A 236 4.05 -2.27 5.02
N LEU A 237 3.85 -1.16 4.30
CA LEU A 237 3.93 0.19 4.86
C LEU A 237 2.75 0.55 5.79
N HIS A 238 1.63 -0.15 5.65
CA HIS A 238 0.35 0.14 6.32
C HIS A 238 -0.01 -0.90 7.38
N ILE A 239 0.61 -2.09 7.37
CA ILE A 239 0.29 -3.16 8.32
C ILE A 239 0.65 -2.72 9.75
N PRO A 240 -0.30 -2.70 10.70
CA PRO A 240 -0.02 -2.32 12.08
C PRO A 240 0.80 -3.40 12.79
N ALA A 241 1.42 -2.99 13.89
CA ALA A 241 2.06 -3.91 14.83
C ALA A 241 1.04 -4.98 15.26
N THR A 242 1.31 -6.24 14.89
CA THR A 242 0.35 -7.34 15.08
C THR A 242 0.97 -8.43 15.94
N GLU A 243 0.38 -8.71 17.09
CA GLU A 243 0.73 -9.84 17.94
C GLU A 243 0.04 -11.11 17.42
N ILE A 244 0.78 -12.21 17.32
CA ILE A 244 0.23 -13.52 16.96
C ILE A 244 0.59 -14.50 18.06
N VAL A 245 -0.43 -15.14 18.65
CA VAL A 245 -0.27 -16.23 19.61
C VAL A 245 -1.01 -17.44 19.07
N TYR A 246 -0.30 -18.53 18.80
CA TYR A 246 -0.92 -19.74 18.26
C TYR A 246 -0.08 -20.98 18.52
N ASP A 247 -0.67 -21.99 19.15
CA ASP A 247 -0.06 -23.31 19.33
C ASP A 247 1.38 -23.27 19.89
N GLY A 248 1.59 -22.49 20.96
CA GLY A 248 2.91 -22.30 21.58
C GLY A 248 3.86 -21.36 20.82
N TYR A 249 3.49 -20.90 19.63
CA TYR A 249 4.20 -19.87 18.88
C TYR A 249 3.72 -18.49 19.30
N VAL A 250 4.65 -17.65 19.78
CA VAL A 250 4.38 -16.27 20.18
C VAL A 250 5.22 -15.33 19.33
N VAL A 251 4.54 -14.45 18.60
CA VAL A 251 5.14 -13.38 17.81
C VAL A 251 4.67 -12.06 18.39
N PRO A 252 5.53 -11.33 19.12
CA PRO A 252 5.15 -10.05 19.71
C PRO A 252 4.77 -9.00 18.66
N ASP A 253 5.49 -8.98 17.52
CA ASP A 253 5.21 -8.11 16.39
C ASP A 253 5.51 -8.83 15.07
N TYR A 254 4.46 -9.09 14.30
CA TYR A 254 4.55 -9.79 13.02
C TYR A 254 5.36 -9.03 11.98
N ARG A 255 5.52 -7.71 12.10
CA ARG A 255 6.34 -6.91 11.18
C ARG A 255 7.81 -7.35 11.25
N ASP A 256 8.32 -7.51 12.47
CA ASP A 256 9.68 -7.98 12.70
C ASP A 256 9.86 -9.42 12.22
N ASP A 257 8.84 -10.25 12.43
CA ASP A 257 8.84 -11.65 12.01
C ASP A 257 8.92 -11.81 10.49
N ARG A 258 8.15 -11.00 9.75
CA ARG A 258 8.21 -10.98 8.28
C ARG A 258 9.61 -10.65 7.80
N VAL A 259 10.24 -9.60 8.33
CA VAL A 259 11.58 -9.19 7.90
C VAL A 259 12.63 -10.24 8.28
N ALA A 260 12.56 -10.80 9.49
CA ALA A 260 13.58 -11.72 9.98
C ALA A 260 13.47 -13.12 9.35
N ARG A 261 12.25 -13.64 9.18
CA ARG A 261 11.99 -15.03 8.82
C ARG A 261 11.18 -15.18 7.53
N GLY A 262 10.09 -14.42 7.39
CA GLY A 262 9.11 -14.63 6.30
C GLY A 262 9.53 -14.14 4.91
N LYS A 263 10.34 -13.09 4.83
CA LYS A 263 10.68 -12.40 3.58
C LYS A 263 12.14 -12.60 3.19
N ARG A 264 12.45 -12.36 1.92
CA ARG A 264 13.81 -12.53 1.39
C ARG A 264 14.22 -11.38 0.48
N ARG A 265 15.43 -10.85 0.73
CA ARG A 265 16.12 -9.91 -0.15
C ARG A 265 17.27 -10.60 -0.88
N PHE A 266 17.77 -9.96 -1.92
CA PHE A 266 18.80 -10.49 -2.82
C PHE A 266 20.07 -9.63 -2.80
N VAL A 267 21.18 -10.17 -3.30
CA VAL A 267 22.47 -9.44 -3.33
C VAL A 267 22.33 -8.13 -4.12
N GLN A 268 21.65 -8.15 -5.26
CA GLN A 268 21.41 -6.96 -6.07
C GLN A 268 20.54 -5.91 -5.36
N CYS A 269 19.81 -6.25 -4.29
CA CYS A 269 19.02 -5.26 -3.54
C CYS A 269 19.90 -4.22 -2.84
N ALA A 270 21.18 -4.49 -2.60
CA ALA A 270 22.09 -3.56 -1.92
C ALA A 270 22.24 -2.19 -2.63
N SER A 271 22.05 -2.16 -3.95
CA SER A 271 22.09 -0.93 -4.75
C SER A 271 20.71 -0.28 -4.95
N CYS A 272 19.64 -0.88 -4.44
CA CYS A 272 18.27 -0.40 -4.60
C CYS A 272 18.00 0.81 -3.69
N ARG A 273 17.33 1.83 -4.22
CA ARG A 273 16.89 2.99 -3.45
C ARG A 273 15.93 2.64 -2.31
N PHE A 274 15.15 1.57 -2.44
CA PHE A 274 14.20 1.11 -1.44
C PHE A 274 14.78 0.05 -0.48
N GLU A 275 16.07 -0.27 -0.57
CA GLU A 275 16.70 -1.27 0.30
C GLU A 275 16.42 -1.07 1.80
N PRO A 276 16.39 0.16 2.35
CA PRO A 276 16.14 0.37 3.78
C PRO A 276 14.73 0.01 4.26
N ILE A 277 13.73 0.05 3.36
CA ILE A 277 12.31 -0.10 3.72
C ILE A 277 11.62 -1.30 3.05
N CYS A 278 12.26 -1.94 2.07
CA CYS A 278 11.70 -3.06 1.35
C CYS A 278 11.92 -4.37 2.11
N GLU A 279 10.84 -5.09 2.45
CA GLU A 279 10.96 -6.42 3.08
C GLU A 279 11.36 -7.52 2.07
N GLY A 280 10.98 -7.37 0.79
CA GLY A 280 11.15 -8.38 -0.27
C GLY A 280 9.91 -9.28 -0.46
N PRO A 281 9.94 -10.26 -1.38
CA PRO A 281 8.88 -11.27 -1.50
C PRO A 281 8.88 -12.26 -0.33
N TRP A 282 7.81 -13.07 -0.22
CA TRP A 282 7.82 -14.29 0.62
C TRP A 282 9.02 -15.16 0.27
N ARG A 283 9.70 -15.70 1.28
CA ARG A 283 10.98 -16.42 1.13
C ARG A 283 10.86 -17.69 0.27
N GLU A 284 9.74 -18.39 0.37
CA GLU A 284 9.47 -19.66 -0.31
C GLU A 284 9.25 -19.47 -1.81
N TYR A 285 8.91 -18.26 -2.25
CA TYR A 285 8.74 -17.93 -3.67
C TYR A 285 10.07 -18.02 -4.46
N PRO A 286 11.12 -17.25 -4.12
CA PRO A 286 12.40 -17.32 -4.83
C PRO A 286 13.15 -18.63 -4.60
N GLU A 287 12.83 -19.40 -3.56
CA GLU A 287 13.36 -20.77 -3.38
C GLU A 287 12.93 -21.70 -4.52
N ARG A 288 11.77 -21.44 -5.15
CA ARG A 288 11.26 -22.22 -6.28
C ARG A 288 11.51 -21.58 -7.65
N LEU A 289 11.52 -20.25 -7.74
CA LEU A 289 11.56 -19.52 -9.02
C LEU A 289 12.82 -18.66 -9.22
N GLY A 290 13.71 -18.60 -8.24
CA GLY A 290 14.90 -17.74 -8.27
C GLY A 290 14.59 -16.27 -8.00
N GLY A 291 15.64 -15.44 -8.02
CA GLY A 291 15.58 -14.02 -7.70
C GLY A 291 15.66 -13.08 -8.92
N ASP A 292 15.74 -13.62 -10.13
CA ASP A 292 16.22 -12.88 -11.31
C ASP A 292 15.26 -11.79 -11.79
N GLU A 293 13.96 -11.90 -11.52
CA GLU A 293 13.00 -10.85 -11.87
C GLU A 293 13.07 -9.63 -10.93
N PHE A 294 13.76 -9.74 -9.78
CA PHE A 294 13.86 -8.66 -8.80
C PHE A 294 15.08 -7.78 -9.08
N GLN A 295 14.83 -6.70 -9.80
CA GLN A 295 15.86 -5.73 -10.19
C GLN A 295 15.86 -4.51 -9.26
N PRO A 296 17.04 -3.98 -8.90
CA PRO A 296 17.13 -2.78 -8.06
C PRO A 296 16.59 -1.55 -8.79
N ILE A 297 15.87 -0.69 -8.06
CA ILE A 297 15.46 0.62 -8.56
C ILE A 297 16.56 1.63 -8.22
N ALA A 298 17.09 2.31 -9.24
CA ALA A 298 18.10 3.34 -9.07
C ALA A 298 17.51 4.61 -8.43
N GLY A 299 18.34 5.34 -7.66
CA GLY A 299 17.98 6.63 -7.08
C GLY A 299 18.49 6.81 -5.66
N ALA A 300 18.22 7.98 -5.08
CA ALA A 300 18.55 8.28 -3.69
C ALA A 300 17.78 7.35 -2.74
N ARG A 301 18.48 6.84 -1.71
CA ARG A 301 17.91 5.94 -0.72
C ARG A 301 16.72 6.57 -0.02
N VAL A 302 15.65 5.79 0.07
CA VAL A 302 14.43 6.14 0.79
C VAL A 302 14.54 5.50 2.17
N ILE A 303 14.72 6.32 3.18
CA ILE A 303 14.87 5.90 4.59
C ILE A 303 13.63 6.19 5.43
N ASP A 304 12.82 7.15 5.00
CA ASP A 304 11.60 7.55 5.67
C ASP A 304 10.40 7.08 4.84
N THR A 305 9.58 6.22 5.45
CA THR A 305 8.36 5.68 4.81
C THR A 305 7.30 6.77 4.62
N ALA A 306 7.31 7.83 5.43
CA ALA A 306 6.36 8.94 5.28
C ALA A 306 6.44 9.60 3.90
N VAL A 307 7.65 9.66 3.33
CA VAL A 307 7.87 10.19 1.97
C VAL A 307 7.20 9.33 0.91
N VAL A 308 7.15 8.01 1.09
CA VAL A 308 6.52 7.06 0.15
C VAL A 308 5.01 7.03 0.30
N LEU A 309 4.53 7.21 1.54
CA LEU A 309 3.10 7.26 1.85
C LEU A 309 2.43 8.52 1.31
N ASP A 310 3.19 9.56 0.96
CA ASP A 310 2.66 10.70 0.24
C ASP A 310 2.23 10.27 -1.17
N PRO A 311 0.95 10.42 -1.56
CA PRO A 311 0.45 9.97 -2.86
C PRO A 311 1.21 10.56 -4.04
N ARG A 312 1.86 11.72 -3.87
CA ARG A 312 2.67 12.40 -4.90
C ARG A 312 3.93 11.62 -5.24
N PHE A 313 4.43 10.79 -4.33
CA PHE A 313 5.60 9.95 -4.58
C PHE A 313 5.37 8.98 -5.75
N ASP A 314 4.15 8.46 -5.87
CA ASP A 314 3.74 7.57 -6.95
C ASP A 314 3.72 8.25 -8.33
N MET A 315 3.88 9.58 -8.42
CA MET A 315 4.07 10.24 -9.70
C MET A 315 5.44 9.92 -10.31
N LEU A 316 6.44 9.50 -9.53
CA LEU A 316 7.78 9.22 -10.03
C LEU A 316 7.78 8.13 -11.12
N GLY A 317 8.30 8.47 -12.31
CA GLY A 317 8.40 7.59 -13.48
C GLY A 317 7.15 7.56 -14.36
N GLU A 318 6.02 8.05 -13.84
CA GLU A 318 4.75 8.08 -14.55
C GLU A 318 4.72 9.17 -15.63
N PRO A 319 3.91 9.00 -16.69
CA PRO A 319 3.59 10.08 -17.61
C PRO A 319 3.00 11.27 -16.84
N ALA A 320 3.57 12.45 -17.06
CA ALA A 320 3.05 13.70 -16.53
C ALA A 320 1.64 13.96 -17.09
N PRO A 321 0.63 14.24 -16.25
CA PRO A 321 -0.68 14.65 -16.73
C PRO A 321 -0.57 15.87 -17.65
N ALA A 322 -1.39 15.90 -18.70
CA ALA A 322 -1.29 16.94 -19.71
C ALA A 322 -1.63 18.32 -19.13
N LEU A 323 -0.92 19.36 -19.59
CA LEU A 323 -1.25 20.76 -19.35
C LEU A 323 -1.52 21.37 -20.73
N ALA A 324 -2.69 21.98 -20.92
CA ALA A 324 -3.27 22.31 -22.23
C ALA A 324 -2.30 23.02 -23.20
N ASP A 325 -1.36 23.79 -22.66
CA ASP A 325 -0.43 24.57 -23.47
C ASP A 325 1.06 24.27 -23.21
N VAL A 326 1.38 23.29 -22.38
CA VAL A 326 2.78 22.92 -22.08
C VAL A 326 3.23 21.80 -23.01
N ARG A 327 4.28 22.06 -23.78
CA ARG A 327 5.06 21.02 -24.44
C ARG A 327 6.31 20.77 -23.61
N TRP A 328 6.63 19.50 -23.37
CA TRP A 328 7.83 19.07 -22.64
C TRP A 328 9.09 19.23 -23.49
N SER A 329 9.35 20.43 -24.02
CA SER A 329 10.44 20.71 -24.96
C SER A 329 11.75 21.12 -24.29
N ALA A 330 11.68 21.58 -23.04
CA ALA A 330 12.87 21.85 -22.24
C ALA A 330 13.53 20.53 -21.79
N PRO A 331 14.87 20.49 -21.59
CA PRO A 331 15.54 19.35 -20.98
C PRO A 331 14.89 18.89 -19.68
N MET A 332 14.42 19.84 -18.87
CA MET A 332 13.61 19.59 -17.69
C MET A 332 12.57 20.70 -17.51
N THR A 333 11.36 20.35 -17.06
CA THR A 333 10.30 21.31 -16.71
C THR A 333 9.89 21.11 -15.26
N ALA A 334 10.00 22.15 -14.43
CA ALA A 334 9.47 22.18 -13.07
C ALA A 334 8.01 22.63 -13.07
N VAL A 335 7.09 21.73 -12.73
CA VAL A 335 5.67 22.04 -12.53
C VAL A 335 5.44 22.25 -11.03
N CYS A 336 5.09 23.48 -10.64
CA CYS A 336 5.03 23.93 -9.25
C CYS A 336 3.59 24.26 -8.86
N PHE A 337 2.98 23.43 -8.01
CA PHE A 337 1.64 23.67 -7.47
C PHE A 337 1.74 24.58 -6.25
N VAL A 338 0.98 25.67 -6.25
CA VAL A 338 0.90 26.62 -5.13
C VAL A 338 -0.55 26.79 -4.67
N PRO A 339 -0.82 26.83 -3.35
CA PRO A 339 -2.18 26.89 -2.83
C PRO A 339 -2.88 28.22 -3.11
N GLU A 340 -2.13 29.32 -3.07
CA GLU A 340 -2.70 30.67 -3.17
C GLU A 340 -1.71 31.66 -3.77
N ALA A 341 -1.92 32.04 -5.03
CA ALA A 341 -1.13 33.09 -5.69
C ALA A 341 -1.21 34.40 -4.91
N GLY A 342 -0.07 35.06 -4.70
CA GLY A 342 0.01 36.31 -3.96
C GLY A 342 0.15 36.17 -2.43
N SER A 343 -0.11 34.99 -1.85
CA SER A 343 0.18 34.77 -0.42
C SER A 343 1.69 34.91 -0.13
N PRO A 344 2.11 35.24 1.11
CA PRO A 344 3.52 35.45 1.43
C PRO A 344 4.40 34.25 1.08
N GLY A 345 3.96 33.03 1.40
CA GLY A 345 4.72 31.81 1.11
C GLY A 345 4.78 31.47 -0.38
N CYS A 346 3.70 31.65 -1.13
CA CYS A 346 3.73 31.40 -2.59
C CYS A 346 4.55 32.46 -3.31
N THR A 347 4.50 33.71 -2.86
CA THR A 347 5.33 34.80 -3.37
C THR A 347 6.80 34.56 -3.06
N ALA A 348 7.16 34.11 -1.85
CA ALA A 348 8.54 33.69 -1.54
C ALA A 348 9.02 32.59 -2.50
N GLN A 349 8.20 31.56 -2.73
CA GLN A 349 8.51 30.46 -3.64
C GLN A 349 8.76 30.97 -5.08
N LEU A 350 7.89 31.83 -5.60
CA LEU A 350 8.04 32.44 -6.92
C LEU A 350 9.28 33.34 -6.99
N CYS A 351 9.49 34.20 -6.00
CA CYS A 351 10.66 35.08 -5.94
C CYS A 351 11.97 34.29 -5.85
N SER A 352 11.98 33.11 -5.23
CA SER A 352 13.17 32.25 -5.21
C SER A 352 13.60 31.82 -6.61
N THR A 353 12.65 31.60 -7.54
CA THR A 353 12.96 31.25 -8.94
C THR A 353 13.43 32.47 -9.72
N VAL A 354 12.87 33.65 -9.44
CA VAL A 354 13.35 34.92 -10.03
C VAL A 354 14.80 35.19 -9.62
N ALA A 355 15.12 35.04 -8.33
CA ALA A 355 16.47 35.26 -7.80
C ALA A 355 17.53 34.30 -8.36
N ARG A 356 17.13 33.17 -8.94
CA ARG A 356 18.01 32.12 -9.48
C ARG A 356 17.79 31.88 -10.98
N ARG A 357 17.12 32.81 -11.68
CA ARG A 357 16.73 32.71 -13.09
C ARG A 357 17.85 32.24 -14.01
N GLU A 358 19.02 32.88 -13.93
CA GLU A 358 20.16 32.53 -14.80
C GLU A 358 20.63 31.09 -14.57
N ALA A 359 20.65 30.63 -13.32
CA ALA A 359 21.03 29.27 -12.98
C ALA A 359 19.99 28.25 -13.48
N LEU A 360 18.69 28.57 -13.39
CA LEU A 360 17.60 27.72 -13.91
C LEU A 360 17.70 27.58 -15.43
N VAL A 361 17.93 28.69 -16.14
CA VAL A 361 18.15 28.69 -17.60
C VAL A 361 19.40 27.90 -17.97
N ALA A 362 20.51 28.10 -17.27
CA ALA A 362 21.76 27.36 -17.50
C ALA A 362 21.61 25.84 -17.29
N ALA A 363 20.75 25.42 -16.35
CA ALA A 363 20.40 24.02 -16.12
C ALA A 363 19.40 23.44 -17.15
N GLY A 364 18.89 24.27 -18.08
CA GLY A 364 17.84 23.89 -19.03
C GLY A 364 16.50 23.61 -18.37
N LEU A 365 16.21 24.30 -17.25
CA LEU A 365 15.03 24.09 -16.43
C LEU A 365 13.99 25.17 -16.66
N ALA A 366 12.88 24.81 -17.32
CA ALA A 366 11.70 25.68 -17.45
C ALA A 366 10.84 25.60 -16.18
N VAL A 367 10.13 26.68 -15.84
CA VAL A 367 9.24 26.72 -14.66
C VAL A 367 7.80 26.98 -15.08
N VAL A 368 6.89 26.13 -14.62
CA VAL A 368 5.44 26.27 -14.72
C VAL A 368 4.88 26.38 -13.31
N VAL A 369 4.00 27.34 -13.06
CA VAL A 369 3.30 27.53 -11.79
C VAL A 369 1.81 27.29 -12.00
N VAL A 370 1.25 26.38 -11.20
CA VAL A 370 -0.16 26.01 -11.23
C VAL A 370 -0.81 26.46 -9.93
N ALA A 371 -1.94 27.16 -10.03
CA ALA A 371 -2.64 27.75 -8.88
C ALA A 371 -4.15 27.87 -9.12
N PRO A 372 -5.00 27.87 -8.07
CA PRO A 372 -6.45 27.88 -8.24
C PRO A 372 -7.03 29.25 -8.68
N GLN A 373 -6.21 30.30 -8.73
CA GLN A 373 -6.67 31.63 -9.14
C GLN A 373 -6.83 31.72 -10.67
N PRO A 374 -7.76 32.54 -11.19
CA PRO A 374 -7.93 32.77 -12.63
C PRO A 374 -6.69 33.35 -13.30
N ASP A 375 -6.58 33.18 -14.62
CA ASP A 375 -5.39 33.56 -15.39
C ASP A 375 -5.01 35.04 -15.26
N ASP A 376 -5.97 35.95 -15.19
CA ASP A 376 -5.71 37.39 -15.04
C ASP A 376 -5.01 37.72 -13.71
N VAL A 377 -5.41 37.06 -12.63
CA VAL A 377 -4.76 37.14 -11.30
C VAL A 377 -3.34 36.60 -11.37
N LEU A 378 -3.14 35.44 -12.02
CA LEU A 378 -1.81 34.83 -12.12
C LEU A 378 -0.85 35.67 -12.98
N VAL A 379 -1.34 36.19 -14.11
CA VAL A 379 -0.56 37.08 -15.00
C VAL A 379 -0.18 38.37 -14.27
N ALA A 380 -1.11 38.98 -13.53
CA ALA A 380 -0.83 40.18 -12.75
C ALA A 380 0.20 39.92 -11.64
N TRP A 381 0.08 38.78 -10.95
CA TRP A 381 1.03 38.36 -9.92
C TRP A 381 2.43 38.12 -10.49
N ALA A 382 2.55 37.39 -11.60
CA ALA A 382 3.81 37.14 -12.28
C ALA A 382 4.51 38.45 -12.71
N ARG A 383 3.76 39.37 -13.34
CA ARG A 383 4.28 40.68 -13.77
C ARG A 383 4.76 41.54 -12.60
N ARG A 384 4.05 41.52 -11.47
CA ARG A 384 4.43 42.29 -10.27
C ARG A 384 5.80 41.89 -9.73
N HIS A 385 6.17 40.62 -9.89
CA HIS A 385 7.41 40.05 -9.36
C HIS A 385 8.47 39.77 -10.43
N ASP A 386 8.26 40.26 -11.66
CA ASP A 386 9.15 40.01 -12.80
C ASP A 386 9.49 38.52 -12.98
N ALA A 387 8.47 37.67 -12.86
CA ALA A 387 8.63 36.22 -12.94
C ALA A 387 8.48 35.71 -14.38
N ASP A 388 9.49 34.97 -14.84
CA ASP A 388 9.49 34.23 -16.11
C ASP A 388 9.18 32.77 -15.85
N ALA A 389 8.03 32.58 -15.23
CA ALA A 389 7.42 31.29 -15.06
C ALA A 389 6.12 31.30 -15.85
N ARG A 390 5.84 30.19 -16.51
CA ARG A 390 4.55 30.01 -17.17
C ARG A 390 3.47 29.83 -16.11
N MET A 391 2.43 30.66 -16.15
CA MET A 391 1.29 30.54 -15.26
C MET A 391 0.24 29.59 -15.85
N THR A 392 -0.43 28.81 -15.01
CA THR A 392 -1.53 27.92 -15.40
C THR A 392 -2.61 27.96 -14.32
N SER A 393 -3.81 28.39 -14.68
CA SER A 393 -4.96 28.40 -13.77
C SER A 393 -5.57 27.00 -13.59
N ASP A 394 -6.00 26.70 -12.36
CA ASP A 394 -6.65 25.43 -11.97
C ASP A 394 -7.82 25.66 -10.99
N PRO A 395 -8.86 26.42 -11.38
CA PRO A 395 -9.87 26.93 -10.46
C PRO A 395 -10.76 25.82 -9.86
N ASP A 396 -10.94 24.71 -10.56
CA ASP A 396 -11.70 23.56 -10.08
C ASP A 396 -10.81 22.50 -9.38
N GLY A 397 -9.49 22.65 -9.44
CA GLY A 397 -8.51 21.72 -8.87
C GLY A 397 -8.30 20.46 -9.72
N ALA A 398 -8.78 20.41 -10.96
CA ALA A 398 -8.65 19.23 -11.82
C ALA A 398 -7.19 18.86 -12.06
N LEU A 399 -6.31 19.85 -12.32
CA LEU A 399 -4.89 19.60 -12.51
C LEU A 399 -4.23 19.16 -11.21
N ALA A 400 -4.48 19.85 -10.10
CA ALA A 400 -3.94 19.49 -8.80
C ALA A 400 -4.32 18.07 -8.39
N ARG A 401 -5.56 17.62 -8.64
CA ARG A 401 -5.96 16.22 -8.42
C ARG A 401 -5.25 15.24 -9.35
N ALA A 402 -5.15 15.55 -10.65
CA ALA A 402 -4.46 14.71 -11.61
C ALA A 402 -2.98 14.50 -11.27
N TRP A 403 -2.33 15.52 -10.72
CA TRP A 403 -0.94 15.48 -10.28
C TRP A 403 -0.76 14.99 -8.83
N ARG A 404 -1.85 14.61 -8.15
CA ARG A 404 -1.89 14.22 -6.73
C ARG A 404 -1.42 15.32 -5.78
N ALA A 405 -1.38 16.58 -6.24
CA ALA A 405 -1.09 17.77 -5.47
C ALA A 405 -2.36 18.34 -4.79
N TRP A 406 -3.20 17.46 -4.25
CA TRP A 406 -4.49 17.83 -3.65
C TRP A 406 -4.75 17.04 -2.37
N ASP A 407 -5.33 17.71 -1.37
CA ASP A 407 -5.83 17.10 -0.13
C ASP A 407 -7.23 17.67 0.21
N HIS A 408 -7.34 18.56 1.18
CA HIS A 408 -8.55 19.39 1.39
C HIS A 408 -8.57 20.66 0.51
N GLY A 409 -7.66 20.72 -0.47
CA GLY A 409 -7.37 21.85 -1.36
C GLY A 409 -6.04 21.63 -2.08
N PRO A 410 -5.60 22.56 -2.96
CA PRO A 410 -4.31 22.45 -3.62
C PRO A 410 -3.17 22.43 -2.60
N ARG A 411 -2.27 21.45 -2.73
CA ARG A 411 -1.14 21.24 -1.83
C ARG A 411 0.15 21.70 -2.50
N ARG A 412 0.96 22.46 -1.78
CA ARG A 412 2.26 22.95 -2.27
C ARG A 412 3.17 21.76 -2.59
N SER A 413 3.58 21.65 -3.85
CA SER A 413 4.48 20.60 -4.35
C SER A 413 5.16 21.05 -5.63
N SER A 414 6.29 20.43 -5.96
CA SER A 414 6.91 20.63 -7.28
C SER A 414 7.35 19.33 -7.90
N TYR A 415 7.29 19.25 -9.23
CA TYR A 415 7.60 18.05 -10.01
C TYR A 415 8.60 18.42 -11.09
N LEU A 416 9.65 17.63 -11.26
CA LEU A 416 10.55 17.74 -12.41
C LEU A 416 10.11 16.74 -13.48
N VAL A 417 9.80 17.24 -14.68
CA VAL A 417 9.34 16.48 -15.83
C VAL A 417 10.41 16.50 -16.91
N ASP A 418 10.81 15.33 -17.39
CA ASP A 418 11.80 15.21 -18.45
C ASP A 418 11.22 15.56 -19.84
N ALA A 419 12.09 15.68 -20.84
CA ALA A 419 11.69 15.98 -22.22
C ALA A 419 10.82 14.90 -22.88
N ARG A 420 10.64 13.73 -22.24
CA ARG A 420 9.73 12.66 -22.70
C ARG A 420 8.36 12.77 -22.04
N GLY A 421 8.15 13.77 -21.18
CA GLY A 421 6.92 13.95 -20.43
C GLY A 421 6.75 12.98 -19.28
N ARG A 422 7.83 12.47 -18.68
CA ARG A 422 7.78 11.63 -17.48
C ARG A 422 8.26 12.41 -16.25
N VAL A 423 7.61 12.17 -15.12
CA VAL A 423 8.01 12.80 -13.85
C VAL A 423 9.30 12.14 -13.34
N ALA A 424 10.40 12.87 -13.37
CA ALA A 424 11.73 12.41 -12.96
C ALA A 424 12.01 12.64 -11.46
N HIS A 425 11.38 13.65 -10.85
CA HIS A 425 11.53 13.94 -9.43
C HIS A 425 10.29 14.62 -8.84
N VAL A 426 10.08 14.45 -7.53
CA VAL A 426 8.98 15.05 -6.78
C VAL A 426 9.55 15.72 -5.53
N VAL A 427 9.23 16.99 -5.34
CA VAL A 427 9.52 17.79 -4.15
C VAL A 427 8.22 17.91 -3.35
N VAL A 428 8.11 17.03 -2.36
CA VAL A 428 6.94 16.89 -1.47
C VAL A 428 6.89 18.02 -0.45
N GLU A 429 8.05 18.39 0.10
CA GLU A 429 8.24 19.49 1.05
C GLU A 429 9.03 20.63 0.37
N VAL A 430 8.30 21.68 0.01
CA VAL A 430 8.87 22.85 -0.65
C VAL A 430 9.31 23.86 0.41
N ASP A 431 10.61 24.13 0.47
CA ASP A 431 11.12 25.30 1.18
C ASP A 431 10.88 26.53 0.31
N THR A 432 9.94 27.38 0.70
CA THR A 432 9.54 28.52 -0.11
C THR A 432 10.66 29.52 -0.33
N ASN A 433 11.66 29.60 0.55
CA ASN A 433 12.78 30.54 0.40
C ASN A 433 13.93 29.93 -0.41
N ALA A 434 14.06 28.60 -0.39
CA ALA A 434 15.13 27.88 -1.08
C ALA A 434 14.64 27.03 -2.27
N HIS A 435 13.39 27.21 -2.71
CA HIS A 435 12.75 26.31 -3.67
C HIS A 435 13.54 26.18 -4.99
N ALA A 436 14.02 27.28 -5.56
CA ALA A 436 14.85 27.21 -6.76
C ALA A 436 16.14 26.40 -6.57
N ALA A 437 16.76 26.45 -5.38
CA ALA A 437 17.91 25.60 -5.07
C ALA A 437 17.51 24.12 -4.98
N GLN A 438 16.35 23.80 -4.37
CA GLN A 438 15.82 22.43 -4.35
C GLN A 438 15.64 21.87 -5.78
N LEU A 439 15.11 22.68 -6.70
CA LEU A 439 14.92 22.30 -8.10
C LEU A 439 16.26 22.09 -8.83
N LEU A 440 17.20 23.03 -8.68
CA LEU A 440 18.52 22.95 -9.31
C LEU A 440 19.31 21.72 -8.83
N ASP A 441 19.32 21.48 -7.52
CA ASP A 441 20.01 20.33 -6.93
C ASP A 441 19.42 19.00 -7.42
N ALA A 442 18.08 18.93 -7.52
CA ALA A 442 17.41 17.76 -8.07
C ALA A 442 17.71 17.58 -9.56
N CYS A 443 17.66 18.65 -10.35
CA CYS A 443 17.96 18.62 -11.78
C CYS A 443 19.41 18.18 -12.05
N ALA A 444 20.38 18.73 -11.32
CA ALA A 444 21.78 18.37 -11.43
C ALA A 444 22.02 16.88 -11.12
N ARG A 445 21.34 16.31 -10.11
CA ARG A 445 21.41 14.87 -9.80
C ARG A 445 20.82 14.00 -10.92
N LEU A 446 19.74 14.45 -11.56
CA LEU A 446 19.10 13.72 -12.65
C LEU A 446 19.89 13.78 -13.97
N GLN A 447 20.57 14.89 -14.23
CA GLN A 447 21.37 15.12 -15.43
C GLN A 447 22.82 14.63 -15.28
N ALA A 448 23.25 14.29 -14.06
CA ALA A 448 24.57 13.70 -13.84
C ALA A 448 24.71 12.41 -14.67
N PRO A 449 25.84 12.20 -15.37
CA PRO A 449 26.12 10.92 -16.00
C PRO A 449 25.94 9.81 -14.97
N ALA A 450 25.30 8.70 -15.35
CA ALA A 450 25.18 7.54 -14.48
C ALA A 450 26.58 7.11 -14.06
N ARG A 451 27.05 7.60 -12.90
CA ARG A 451 28.29 7.13 -12.30
C ARG A 451 28.09 5.63 -12.14
N ALA A 452 29.00 4.85 -12.74
CA ALA A 452 29.24 3.49 -12.28
C ALA A 452 29.28 3.59 -10.76
N LEU A 453 28.31 2.97 -10.10
CA LEU A 453 28.29 2.82 -8.65
C LEU A 453 29.57 2.04 -8.31
N GLY A 454 30.65 2.78 -8.04
CA GLY A 454 31.83 2.22 -7.41
C GLY A 454 31.40 1.59 -6.09
N PRO A 455 32.17 0.61 -5.57
CA PRO A 455 31.84 -0.04 -4.31
C PRO A 455 31.60 1.03 -3.24
N ALA A 456 30.55 0.82 -2.45
CA ALA A 456 30.20 1.70 -1.34
C ALA A 456 31.45 1.97 -0.49
N PRO A 457 31.65 3.20 0.03
CA PRO A 457 32.77 3.47 0.93
C PRO A 457 32.70 2.51 2.12
N ASP A 458 33.85 1.95 2.49
CA ASP A 458 33.99 1.03 3.62
C ASP A 458 33.29 1.59 4.85
N LEU A 459 32.16 0.99 5.21
CA LEU A 459 31.49 1.26 6.47
C LEU A 459 32.43 0.84 7.59
N VAL A 460 32.83 1.82 8.41
CA VAL A 460 33.46 1.61 9.71
C VAL A 460 32.70 0.51 10.43
N THR A 461 33.38 -0.61 10.65
CA THR A 461 32.85 -1.77 11.37
C THR A 461 32.58 -1.38 12.82
N LEU A 462 31.33 -1.04 13.13
CA LEU A 462 30.86 -1.05 14.50
C LEU A 462 30.81 -2.52 14.95
N ARG A 463 31.83 -2.91 15.73
CA ARG A 463 31.93 -4.23 16.37
C ARG A 463 30.62 -4.57 17.08
N ARG A 464 30.07 -5.76 16.80
CA ARG A 464 29.03 -6.42 17.59
C ARG A 464 29.38 -6.33 19.10
N PRO A 465 28.45 -5.95 19.98
CA PRO A 465 28.60 -6.26 21.40
C PRO A 465 28.72 -7.78 21.55
N ALA A 466 29.71 -8.23 22.32
CA ALA A 466 29.89 -9.63 22.64
C ALA A 466 28.63 -10.19 23.31
N SER A 467 28.13 -11.32 22.81
CA SER A 467 27.09 -12.09 23.48
C SER A 467 27.59 -12.52 24.85
N ALA A 468 26.88 -12.14 25.90
CA ALA A 468 27.06 -12.75 27.21
C ALA A 468 26.76 -14.25 27.10
N ALA A 469 27.76 -15.08 27.35
CA ALA A 469 27.63 -16.52 27.42
C ALA A 469 26.68 -16.87 28.58
N ALA A 470 25.57 -17.54 28.27
CA ALA A 470 24.84 -18.31 29.25
C ALA A 470 25.71 -19.50 29.66
N GLY A 471 26.13 -19.52 30.93
CA GLY A 471 26.77 -20.68 31.55
C GLY A 471 25.78 -21.83 31.71
N PRO A 472 26.26 -23.08 31.81
CA PRO A 472 25.40 -24.25 31.81
C PRO A 472 24.75 -24.45 33.18
N ARG A 473 23.44 -24.69 33.20
CA ARG A 473 22.73 -25.55 34.16
C ARG A 473 21.35 -25.90 33.64
#